data_AF-A0A0F0LI26-F1
#
_entry.id   AF-A0A0F0LI26-F1
#
_cell.length_a   1.000
_cell.length_b   1.000
_cell.length_c   1.000
_cell.angle_alpha   90.00
_cell.angle_beta   90.00
_cell.angle_gamma   90.00
#
_symmetry.space_group_name_H-M   'P 1'
#
loop_
_entity.id
_entity.type
_entity.pdbx_description
1 polymer ?
#
loop_
_entity_poly.entity_id
_entity_poly.type
_entity_poly.pdbx_seq_one_letter_code
_entity_poly.pdbx_strand_id
1 'polypeptide(L)'
;MSEQVTRTTRTLSRRTIVKGAAWSLPVIAAAAAVPLASASTKGSADPVVTCGSAAAGDNGSYTISGERVIVSYDSAPDVYELNAHFRDGTSASYGTNDGTAPAQGSQQWSVETGKPVAWVQVHSFNTHYQNGVCQ
;
A
#
# COMPACT_ATOMS: atom_id res chain seq x y z
N MET A 1 -26.88 -73.68 33.13
CA MET A 1 -26.80 -73.17 31.75
C MET A 1 -26.24 -71.77 31.83
N SER A 2 -24.92 -71.59 31.66
CA SER A 2 -24.26 -70.30 31.85
C SER A 2 -23.86 -69.74 30.50
N GLU A 3 -24.49 -68.64 30.11
CA GLU A 3 -24.23 -67.95 28.86
C GLU A 3 -23.05 -66.98 29.05
N GLN A 4 -21.96 -67.21 28.29
CA GLN A 4 -20.76 -66.38 28.31
C GLN A 4 -20.95 -65.20 27.35
N VAL A 5 -21.22 -64.01 27.91
CA VAL A 5 -21.28 -62.75 27.16
C VAL A 5 -19.86 -62.35 26.73
N THR A 6 -19.53 -62.61 25.47
CA THR A 6 -18.24 -62.24 24.87
C THR A 6 -18.20 -60.73 24.61
N ARG A 7 -17.43 -59.96 25.40
CA ARG A 7 -17.18 -58.53 25.11
C ARG A 7 -16.17 -58.41 23.97
N THR A 8 -16.65 -58.10 22.77
CA THR A 8 -15.79 -57.79 21.62
C THR A 8 -15.13 -56.42 21.84
N THR A 9 -13.84 -56.39 22.18
CA THR A 9 -13.06 -55.16 22.25
C THR A 9 -12.91 -54.59 20.83
N ARG A 10 -13.65 -53.53 20.49
CA ARG A 10 -13.54 -52.87 19.17
C ARG A 10 -12.15 -52.22 19.05
N THR A 11 -11.21 -52.94 18.45
CA THR A 11 -9.89 -52.43 18.14
C THR A 11 -9.99 -51.56 16.90
N LEU A 12 -9.86 -50.25 17.06
CA LEU A 12 -9.79 -49.33 15.92
C LEU A 12 -8.53 -49.64 15.11
N SER A 13 -8.71 -50.06 13.86
CA SER A 13 -7.59 -50.35 12.98
C SER A 13 -6.82 -49.05 12.67
N ARG A 14 -5.49 -49.12 12.69
CA ARG A 14 -4.60 -48.01 12.28
C ARG A 14 -4.99 -47.45 10.90
N ARG A 15 -5.49 -48.31 10.01
CA ARG A 15 -5.99 -47.94 8.67
C ARG A 15 -7.20 -46.99 8.72
N THR A 16 -8.07 -47.14 9.72
CA THR A 16 -9.23 -46.26 9.93
C THR A 16 -8.78 -44.87 10.37
N ILE A 17 -7.76 -44.79 11.23
CA ILE A 17 -7.17 -43.52 11.66
C ILE A 17 -6.52 -42.79 10.48
N VAL A 18 -5.73 -43.50 9.67
CA VAL A 18 -5.07 -42.93 8.48
C VAL A 18 -6.10 -42.42 7.47
N LYS A 19 -7.20 -43.15 7.25
CA LYS A 19 -8.29 -42.68 6.38
C LYS A 19 -8.88 -41.36 6.87
N GLY A 20 -9.17 -41.22 8.16
CA GLY A 20 -9.68 -39.97 8.71
C GLY A 20 -8.70 -38.80 8.55
N ALA A 21 -7.43 -39.02 8.90
CA ALA A 21 -6.38 -38.00 8.77
C ALA A 21 -6.18 -37.54 7.32
N ALA A 22 -6.28 -38.46 6.34
CA ALA A 22 -6.15 -38.14 4.92
C ALA A 22 -7.23 -37.17 4.42
N TRP A 23 -8.44 -37.19 5.01
CA TRP A 23 -9.52 -36.27 4.64
C TRP A 23 -9.43 -34.90 5.32
N SER A 24 -8.61 -34.74 6.37
CA SER A 24 -8.44 -33.46 7.07
C SER A 24 -7.42 -32.53 6.39
N LEU A 25 -6.42 -33.07 5.71
CA LEU A 25 -5.36 -32.27 5.07
C LEU A 25 -5.88 -31.27 4.01
N PRO A 26 -6.80 -31.63 3.10
CA PRO A 26 -7.34 -30.67 2.13
C PRO A 26 -8.07 -29.49 2.80
N VAL A 27 -8.78 -29.75 3.90
CA VAL A 27 -9.53 -28.72 4.64
C VAL A 27 -8.58 -27.74 5.32
N ILE A 28 -7.52 -28.24 5.95
CA ILE A 28 -6.50 -27.41 6.59
C ILE A 28 -5.74 -26.58 5.54
N ALA A 29 -5.38 -27.19 4.42
CA ALA A 29 -4.72 -26.49 3.31
C ALA A 29 -5.61 -25.36 2.76
N ALA A 30 -6.90 -25.62 2.56
CA ALA A 30 -7.85 -24.59 2.13
C ALA A 30 -7.98 -23.47 3.17
N ALA A 31 -8.15 -23.81 4.46
CA ALA A 31 -8.28 -22.84 5.54
C ALA A 31 -7.02 -21.96 5.70
N ALA A 32 -5.82 -22.52 5.49
CA ALA A 32 -4.56 -21.78 5.54
C ALA A 32 -4.33 -20.91 4.29
N ALA A 33 -4.79 -21.35 3.11
CA ALA A 33 -4.63 -20.61 1.86
C ALA A 33 -5.58 -19.41 1.74
N VAL A 34 -6.78 -19.48 2.31
CA VAL A 34 -7.81 -18.43 2.18
C VAL A 34 -7.36 -17.07 2.74
N PRO A 35 -6.79 -16.96 3.95
CA PRO A 35 -6.30 -15.68 4.45
C PRO A 35 -5.20 -15.07 3.58
N LEU A 36 -4.29 -15.89 3.05
CA LEU A 36 -3.24 -15.44 2.14
C LEU A 36 -3.78 -14.97 0.79
N ALA A 37 -4.78 -15.67 0.25
CA ALA A 37 -5.46 -15.27 -0.99
C ALA A 37 -6.29 -13.98 -0.79
N SER A 38 -6.86 -13.76 0.39
CA SER A 38 -7.60 -12.54 0.73
C SER A 38 -6.68 -11.33 0.99
N ALA A 39 -5.40 -11.57 1.25
CA ALA A 39 -4.37 -10.53 1.34
C ALA A 39 -3.75 -10.19 -0.04
N SER A 40 -4.18 -10.86 -1.12
CA SER A 40 -3.80 -10.48 -2.47
C SER A 40 -4.40 -9.11 -2.80
N THR A 41 -3.63 -8.06 -2.54
CA THR A 41 -3.89 -6.72 -3.07
C THR A 41 -3.76 -6.81 -4.58
N LYS A 42 -4.87 -7.06 -5.26
CA LYS A 42 -4.98 -6.82 -6.70
C LYS A 42 -4.58 -5.37 -6.88
N GLY A 43 -3.41 -5.15 -7.48
CA GLY A 43 -2.72 -3.86 -7.52
C GLY A 43 -3.69 -2.73 -7.76
N SER A 44 -3.99 -1.98 -6.69
CA SER A 44 -4.24 -0.57 -6.83
C SER A 44 -3.02 -0.08 -7.58
N ALA A 45 -3.17 0.27 -8.87
CA ALA A 45 -2.09 0.88 -9.62
C ALA A 45 -1.43 1.88 -8.69
N ASP A 46 -0.12 1.70 -8.43
CA ASP A 46 0.60 2.57 -7.52
C ASP A 46 0.32 3.99 -7.99
N PRO A 47 -0.06 4.89 -7.08
CA PRO A 47 -0.42 6.23 -7.47
C PRO A 47 0.73 6.84 -8.27
N VAL A 48 0.44 7.16 -9.52
CA VAL A 48 1.44 7.73 -10.43
C VAL A 48 1.71 9.14 -9.95
N VAL A 49 2.97 9.52 -9.80
CA VAL A 49 3.31 10.90 -9.53
C VAL A 49 3.83 11.50 -10.81
N THR A 50 3.19 12.59 -11.21
CA THR A 50 3.63 13.38 -12.34
C THR A 50 4.32 14.61 -11.79
N CYS A 51 5.53 14.82 -12.23
CA CYS A 51 6.26 16.01 -11.90
C CYS A 51 6.06 17.02 -13.04
N GLY A 52 6.24 18.32 -12.80
CA GLY A 52 5.94 19.38 -13.77
C GLY A 52 6.48 19.10 -15.19
N SER A 53 5.85 19.69 -16.22
CA SER A 53 6.09 19.51 -17.67
C SER A 53 7.46 18.92 -18.07
N ALA A 54 7.51 17.90 -18.94
CA ALA A 54 8.69 17.12 -19.36
C ALA A 54 10.02 17.86 -19.75
N ALA A 55 10.04 19.19 -19.81
CA ALA A 55 11.24 20.02 -19.93
C ALA A 55 11.89 20.37 -18.56
N ALA A 56 11.18 20.10 -17.48
CA ALA A 56 11.54 20.29 -16.10
C ALA A 56 12.37 19.08 -15.62
N GLY A 57 13.64 19.29 -15.30
CA GLY A 57 14.48 18.21 -14.78
C GLY A 57 14.07 17.73 -13.39
N ASP A 58 14.76 16.71 -12.91
CA ASP A 58 14.38 15.98 -11.71
C ASP A 58 14.95 16.65 -10.44
N ASN A 59 14.13 16.96 -9.43
CA ASN A 59 14.56 17.56 -8.16
C ASN A 59 14.18 16.69 -6.97
N GLY A 60 14.55 15.41 -7.01
CA GLY A 60 14.42 14.49 -5.89
C GLY A 60 13.55 13.27 -6.15
N SER A 61 12.80 12.83 -5.14
CA SER A 61 12.02 11.60 -5.14
C SER A 61 10.76 11.73 -4.29
N TYR A 62 9.82 10.81 -4.45
CA TYR A 62 8.62 10.75 -3.63
C TYR A 62 8.35 9.32 -3.13
N THR A 63 7.61 9.23 -2.03
CA THR A 63 7.01 7.98 -1.58
C THR A 63 5.57 8.24 -1.17
N ILE A 64 4.70 7.30 -1.49
CA ILE A 64 3.29 7.35 -1.10
C ILE A 64 3.00 6.16 -0.21
N SER A 65 2.48 6.44 0.98
CA SER A 65 2.14 5.43 1.98
C SER A 65 0.74 5.69 2.50
N GLY A 66 -0.24 5.00 1.92
CA GLY A 66 -1.66 5.19 2.26
C GLY A 66 -2.15 6.58 1.84
N GLU A 67 -2.47 7.41 2.82
CA GLU A 67 -3.00 8.78 2.64
C GLU A 67 -1.92 9.85 2.84
N ARG A 68 -0.65 9.44 2.94
CA ARG A 68 0.49 10.33 3.11
C ARG A 68 1.36 10.33 1.87
N VAL A 69 1.74 11.52 1.43
CA VAL A 69 2.74 11.74 0.38
C VAL A 69 3.97 12.37 1.02
N ILE A 70 5.13 11.76 0.82
CA ILE A 70 6.42 12.30 1.28
C ILE A 70 7.23 12.64 0.04
N VAL A 71 7.59 13.91 -0.10
CA VAL A 71 8.47 14.41 -1.14
C VAL A 71 9.83 14.72 -0.53
N SER A 72 10.88 14.18 -1.12
CA SER A 72 12.28 14.44 -0.78
C SER A 72 12.89 15.19 -1.94
N TYR A 73 13.38 16.41 -1.72
CA TYR A 73 13.98 17.25 -2.75
C TYR A 73 15.51 17.18 -2.70
N ASP A 74 16.17 17.08 -3.85
CA ASP A 74 17.64 17.15 -3.91
C ASP A 74 18.14 18.56 -3.53
N SER A 75 17.41 19.58 -3.96
CA SER A 75 17.61 20.97 -3.56
C SER A 75 16.29 21.59 -3.11
N ALA A 76 16.31 22.28 -1.96
CA ALA A 76 15.11 22.88 -1.42
C ALA A 76 14.51 23.90 -2.41
N PRO A 77 13.22 23.79 -2.74
CA PRO A 77 12.56 24.77 -3.59
C PRO A 77 12.19 26.04 -2.84
N ASP A 78 12.01 27.14 -3.58
CA ASP A 78 11.53 28.41 -3.03
C ASP A 78 10.03 28.35 -2.74
N VAL A 79 9.29 27.63 -3.60
CA VAL A 79 7.85 27.40 -3.47
C VAL A 79 7.58 25.91 -3.55
N TYR A 80 6.80 25.40 -2.59
CA TYR A 80 6.31 24.03 -2.55
C TYR A 80 4.90 24.01 -3.09
N GLU A 81 4.58 23.10 -4.00
CA GLU A 81 3.22 22.86 -4.47
C GLU A 81 3.01 21.38 -4.77
N LEU A 82 1.89 20.84 -4.32
CA LEU A 82 1.44 19.49 -4.61
C LEU A 82 -0.05 19.52 -4.86
N ASN A 83 -0.46 19.02 -6.03
CA ASN A 83 -1.86 18.82 -6.36
C ASN A 83 -2.16 17.32 -6.28
N ALA A 84 -2.98 16.92 -5.30
CA ALA A 84 -3.40 15.55 -5.13
C ALA A 84 -4.71 15.32 -5.87
N HIS A 85 -4.76 14.27 -6.69
CA HIS A 85 -5.97 13.79 -7.31
C HIS A 85 -6.38 12.47 -6.64
N PHE A 86 -7.61 12.39 -6.17
CA PHE A 86 -8.08 11.29 -5.33
C PHE A 86 -8.85 10.24 -6.13
N ARG A 87 -8.92 9.03 -5.57
CA ARG A 87 -9.69 7.92 -6.18
C ARG A 87 -11.20 8.16 -6.23
N ASP A 88 -11.72 9.07 -5.42
CA ASP A 88 -13.12 9.51 -5.44
C ASP A 88 -13.41 10.57 -6.51
N GLY A 89 -12.40 10.96 -7.31
CA GLY A 89 -12.50 11.97 -8.36
C GLY A 89 -12.35 13.41 -7.86
N THR A 90 -12.17 13.62 -6.56
CA THR A 90 -11.90 14.96 -6.01
C THR A 90 -10.42 15.33 -6.13
N SER A 91 -10.07 16.59 -5.87
CA SER A 91 -8.67 17.06 -5.90
C SER A 91 -8.44 18.11 -4.82
N ALA A 92 -7.20 18.21 -4.34
CA ALA A 92 -6.77 19.20 -3.36
C ALA A 92 -5.36 19.69 -3.66
N SER A 93 -5.12 20.96 -3.35
CA SER A 93 -3.81 21.60 -3.46
C SER A 93 -3.19 21.80 -2.09
N TYR A 94 -1.89 21.60 -2.05
CA TYR A 94 -1.04 21.77 -0.88
C TYR A 94 0.16 22.59 -1.32
N GLY A 95 0.74 23.36 -0.42
CA GLY A 95 1.93 24.14 -0.74
C GLY A 95 2.05 25.46 0.02
N THR A 96 2.97 26.29 -0.46
CA THR A 96 3.29 27.59 0.14
C THR A 96 2.08 28.51 0.10
N ASN A 97 1.34 28.51 -1.00
CA ASN A 97 0.15 29.34 -1.18
C ASN A 97 -1.05 28.85 -0.37
N ASP A 98 -1.07 27.56 0.00
CA ASP A 98 -2.12 26.92 0.79
C ASP A 98 -1.78 26.86 2.29
N GLY A 99 -0.62 27.39 2.70
CA GLY A 99 -0.15 27.36 4.10
C GLY A 99 0.15 25.96 4.64
N THR A 100 0.32 24.98 3.75
CA THR A 100 0.60 23.56 4.09
C THR A 100 2.03 23.13 3.73
N ALA A 101 2.83 24.06 3.20
CA ALA A 101 4.26 23.87 2.94
C ALA A 101 5.05 23.58 4.22
N PRO A 102 6.20 22.89 4.09
CA PRO A 102 7.16 22.79 5.18
C PRO A 102 7.83 24.15 5.41
N ALA A 103 8.69 24.23 6.43
CA ALA A 103 9.52 25.42 6.62
C ALA A 103 10.33 25.74 5.35
N GLN A 104 10.51 27.03 5.03
CA GLN A 104 11.28 27.45 3.87
C GLN A 104 12.71 26.87 3.93
N GLY A 105 13.20 26.35 2.82
CA GLY A 105 14.50 25.66 2.75
C GLY A 105 14.48 24.18 3.14
N SER A 106 13.32 23.58 3.40
CA SER A 106 13.22 22.15 3.70
C SER A 106 13.43 21.29 2.46
N GLN A 107 14.30 20.29 2.57
CA GLN A 107 14.45 19.25 1.54
C GLN A 107 13.44 18.11 1.70
N GLN A 108 12.54 18.19 2.67
CA GLN A 108 11.51 17.17 2.85
C GLN A 108 10.17 17.81 3.16
N TRP A 109 9.12 17.26 2.56
CA TRP A 109 7.74 17.65 2.81
C TRP A 109 6.86 16.42 2.96
N SER A 110 6.15 16.35 4.08
CA SER A 110 5.15 15.31 4.33
C SER A 110 3.75 15.93 4.29
N VAL A 111 2.93 15.44 3.37
CA VAL A 111 1.55 15.89 3.16
C VAL A 111 0.59 14.80 3.58
N GLU A 112 -0.24 15.10 4.58
CA GLU A 112 -1.41 14.29 4.93
C GLU A 112 -2.55 14.66 4.00
N THR A 113 -2.89 13.76 3.07
CA THR A 113 -3.93 14.02 2.08
C THR A 113 -5.32 13.63 2.59
N GLY A 114 -5.40 12.83 3.66
CA GLY A 114 -6.64 12.40 4.32
C GLY A 114 -7.54 11.48 3.48
N LYS A 115 -7.08 11.10 2.29
CA LYS A 115 -7.77 10.22 1.34
C LYS A 115 -6.74 9.49 0.47
N PRO A 116 -7.06 8.29 -0.06
CA PRO A 116 -6.17 7.60 -0.98
C PRO A 116 -6.04 8.35 -2.31
N VAL A 117 -4.81 8.70 -2.67
CA VAL A 117 -4.48 9.36 -3.94
C VAL A 117 -4.55 8.37 -5.11
N ALA A 118 -5.01 8.86 -6.25
CA ALA A 118 -4.96 8.18 -7.54
C ALA A 118 -3.69 8.56 -8.29
N TRP A 119 -3.33 9.83 -8.28
CA TRP A 119 -2.07 10.36 -8.76
C TRP A 119 -1.82 11.72 -8.10
N VAL A 120 -0.57 12.17 -8.08
CA VAL A 120 -0.24 13.50 -7.55
C VAL A 120 0.64 14.25 -8.54
N GLN A 121 0.51 15.56 -8.54
CA GLN A 121 1.34 16.46 -9.31
C GLN A 121 2.21 17.27 -8.36
N VAL A 122 3.53 17.18 -8.47
CA VAL A 122 4.44 17.98 -7.65
C VAL A 122 5.05 19.09 -8.49
N HIS A 123 4.91 20.33 -8.02
CA HIS A 123 5.60 21.49 -8.54
C HIS A 123 6.46 22.12 -7.45
N SER A 124 7.64 22.55 -7.85
CA SER A 124 8.59 23.25 -7.04
C SER A 124 9.16 24.37 -7.88
N PHE A 125 8.85 25.60 -7.49
CA PHE A 125 9.39 26.76 -8.18
C PHE A 125 10.66 27.16 -7.49
N ASN A 126 11.72 27.38 -8.27
CA ASN A 126 12.97 27.92 -7.78
C ASN A 126 13.34 29.10 -8.68
N THR A 127 13.68 30.24 -8.10
CA THR A 127 14.17 31.42 -8.81
C THR A 127 15.49 31.15 -9.57
N HIS A 128 16.17 30.04 -9.27
CA HIS A 128 17.38 29.58 -9.96
C HIS A 128 17.16 28.62 -11.13
N TYR A 129 15.98 28.01 -11.27
CA TYR A 129 15.68 27.04 -12.34
C TYR A 129 14.34 27.38 -12.99
N GLN A 130 14.34 27.66 -14.29
CA GLN A 130 13.11 28.01 -15.00
C GLN A 130 12.08 26.87 -14.86
N ASN A 131 10.99 27.14 -14.11
CA ASN A 131 9.73 26.40 -14.06
C ASN A 131 9.84 24.88 -14.26
N GLY A 132 10.54 24.17 -13.37
CA GLY A 132 10.59 22.73 -13.48
C GLY A 132 11.18 21.97 -12.31
N VAL A 133 10.55 20.83 -11.97
CA VAL A 133 10.99 19.86 -10.96
C VAL A 133 10.37 18.45 -11.08
N CYS A 134 11.25 17.47 -10.87
CA CYS A 134 11.17 16.03 -10.49
C CYS A 134 10.98 14.96 -11.59
N GLN A 135 11.70 13.84 -11.47
CA GLN A 135 11.30 12.48 -11.86
C GLN A 135 10.99 11.76 -10.55
#